data_AF-A0A1J6JNG9-F1
#
_entry.id   AF-A0A1J6JNG9-F1
#
_cell.length_a   1.000
_cell.length_b   1.000
_cell.length_c   1.000
_cell.angle_alpha   90.00
_cell.angle_beta   90.00
_cell.angle_gamma   90.00
#
_symmetry.space_group_name_H-M   'P 1'
#
loop_
_entity.id
_entity.type
_entity.pdbx_description
1 polymer ?
#
loop_
_entity_poly.entity_id
_entity_poly.type
_entity_poly.pdbx_seq_one_letter_code
_entity_poly.pdbx_strand_id
1 'polypeptide(L)'
;KITLQAVLKLQRWWRGKLLHEQRTKAALVIQSHVRGWTARQSASRNKHQIIVIQSHCRGWLTRKRLLIEKEAVIKIQTAIRSMKYRKAFLRQRYATLEIQRFARGAITRKSLLGASCYSNISKLGDQTLALKILLQAVLKLQRWWRGKLLHEQRTKAALVIQSHVRGWTARRSASRNKHQIIVIQAYMKGYLARKDLRGQLLDLRLRVQKSAANVDDGMRIINRLVAALSELLNMRSVSDILRICATLNMATQHSQKCCEELVAAGAVGTLLKLISSLSRSLPDQEVTKHALSTLRNLSRYPHLINVIIDSCGSVETILREFLRNKEEGYFIASDLLKKIFTEKTGVEAVHKLPALLRRLRDHVEELSRKAKPDKWSRTPQPHARKELDKRLREAVEILELIKVSLGNPTRRLSYKV
;
A
#
# COMPACT_ATOMS: atom_id res chain seq x y z
N LYS A 1 -9.93 -80.75 -13.27
CA LYS A 1 -10.51 -79.66 -12.42
C LYS A 1 -9.60 -78.44 -12.28
N ILE A 2 -8.30 -78.62 -11.97
CA ILE A 2 -7.34 -77.51 -11.73
C ILE A 2 -7.08 -76.66 -12.98
N THR A 3 -6.95 -77.28 -14.16
CA THR A 3 -6.74 -76.60 -15.45
C THR A 3 -7.92 -75.70 -15.86
N LEU A 4 -9.16 -76.17 -15.65
CA LEU A 4 -10.37 -75.40 -15.95
C LEU A 4 -10.48 -74.13 -15.10
N GLN A 5 -10.15 -74.22 -13.80
CA GLN A 5 -10.16 -73.07 -12.90
C GLN A 5 -9.10 -72.01 -13.27
N ALA A 6 -7.92 -72.44 -13.72
CA ALA A 6 -6.87 -71.53 -14.19
C ALA A 6 -7.30 -70.77 -15.45
N VAL A 7 -7.91 -71.46 -16.42
CA VAL A 7 -8.45 -70.85 -17.65
C VAL A 7 -9.53 -69.81 -17.33
N LEU A 8 -10.45 -70.12 -16.40
CA LEU A 8 -11.49 -69.17 -15.98
C LEU A 8 -10.94 -67.91 -15.31
N LYS A 9 -9.87 -68.03 -14.50
CA LYS A 9 -9.18 -66.87 -13.91
C LYS A 9 -8.55 -65.98 -14.99
N LEU A 10 -7.86 -66.57 -15.96
CA LEU A 10 -7.24 -65.84 -17.06
C LEU A 10 -8.28 -65.10 -17.91
N GLN A 11 -9.39 -65.77 -18.25
CA GLN A 11 -10.50 -65.16 -18.99
C GLN A 11 -11.15 -64.01 -18.22
N ARG A 12 -11.34 -64.15 -16.90
CA ARG A 12 -11.89 -63.08 -16.06
C ARG A 12 -10.96 -61.89 -15.97
N TRP A 13 -9.65 -62.12 -15.81
CA TRP A 13 -8.63 -61.05 -15.84
C TRP A 13 -8.63 -60.31 -17.18
N TRP A 14 -8.62 -61.05 -18.29
CA TRP A 14 -8.63 -60.46 -19.63
C TRP A 14 -9.86 -59.57 -19.82
N ARG A 15 -11.06 -60.06 -19.45
CA ARG A 15 -12.31 -59.28 -19.55
C ARG A 15 -12.27 -58.02 -18.69
N GLY A 16 -11.67 -58.10 -17.50
CA GLY A 16 -11.43 -56.95 -16.64
C GLY A 16 -10.50 -55.92 -17.30
N LYS A 17 -9.40 -56.36 -17.92
CA LYS A 17 -8.45 -55.50 -18.63
C LYS A 17 -9.10 -54.79 -19.82
N LEU A 18 -9.86 -55.49 -20.67
CA LEU A 18 -10.56 -54.86 -21.79
C LEU A 18 -11.59 -53.84 -21.32
N LEU A 19 -12.39 -54.18 -20.29
CA LEU A 19 -13.37 -53.25 -19.75
C LEU A 19 -12.70 -51.99 -19.17
N HIS A 20 -11.55 -52.15 -18.52
CA HIS A 20 -10.75 -51.03 -18.04
C HIS A 20 -10.26 -50.16 -19.21
N GLU A 21 -9.71 -50.74 -20.27
CA GLU A 21 -9.27 -50.01 -21.48
C GLU A 21 -10.43 -49.29 -22.19
N GLN A 22 -11.62 -49.87 -22.24
CA GLN A 22 -12.81 -49.20 -22.78
C GLN A 22 -13.23 -48.00 -21.92
N ARG A 23 -13.22 -48.16 -20.59
CA ARG A 23 -13.53 -47.07 -19.65
C ARG A 23 -12.52 -45.95 -19.72
N THR A 24 -11.22 -46.24 -19.83
CA THR A 24 -10.19 -45.21 -19.96
C THR A 24 -10.31 -44.45 -21.28
N LYS A 25 -10.54 -45.14 -22.40
CA LYS A 25 -10.80 -44.49 -23.70
C LYS A 25 -12.02 -43.57 -23.64
N ALA A 26 -13.14 -44.04 -23.08
CA ALA A 26 -14.34 -43.21 -22.92
C ALA A 26 -14.09 -42.00 -22.01
N ALA A 27 -13.38 -42.20 -20.88
CA ALA A 27 -13.02 -41.13 -19.97
C ALA A 27 -12.12 -40.07 -20.63
N LEU A 28 -11.14 -40.49 -21.44
CA LEU A 28 -10.28 -39.57 -22.19
C LEU A 28 -11.07 -38.71 -23.18
N VAL A 29 -12.03 -39.30 -23.90
CA VAL A 29 -12.92 -38.56 -24.81
C VAL A 29 -13.73 -37.51 -24.04
N ILE A 30 -14.39 -37.90 -22.95
CA ILE A 30 -15.17 -36.97 -22.11
C ILE A 30 -14.28 -35.84 -21.57
N GLN A 31 -13.12 -36.19 -21.02
CA GLN A 31 -12.17 -35.22 -20.48
C GLN A 31 -11.67 -34.26 -21.57
N SER A 32 -11.41 -34.73 -22.79
CA SER A 32 -10.98 -33.89 -23.90
C SER A 32 -12.08 -32.89 -24.30
N HIS A 33 -13.34 -33.33 -24.35
CA HIS A 33 -14.48 -32.45 -24.63
C HIS A 33 -14.69 -31.40 -23.54
N VAL A 34 -14.57 -31.78 -22.26
CA VAL A 34 -14.70 -30.85 -21.13
C VAL A 34 -13.58 -29.80 -21.14
N ARG A 35 -12.33 -30.22 -21.38
CA ARG A 35 -11.19 -29.29 -21.53
C ARG A 35 -11.41 -28.34 -22.70
N GLY A 36 -11.84 -28.85 -23.86
CA GLY A 36 -12.14 -28.05 -25.04
C GLY A 36 -13.29 -27.06 -24.83
N TRP A 37 -14.37 -27.48 -24.16
CA TRP A 37 -15.49 -26.62 -23.81
C TRP A 37 -15.06 -25.49 -22.85
N THR A 38 -14.29 -25.82 -21.82
CA THR A 38 -13.77 -24.85 -20.86
C THR A 38 -12.87 -23.81 -21.54
N ALA A 39 -11.99 -24.25 -22.44
CA ALA A 39 -11.12 -23.37 -23.21
C ALA A 39 -11.92 -22.42 -24.11
N ARG A 40 -12.93 -22.93 -24.85
CA ARG A 40 -13.82 -22.10 -25.69
C ARG A 40 -14.61 -21.08 -24.86
N GLN A 41 -15.12 -21.50 -23.69
CA GLN A 41 -15.84 -20.60 -22.80
C GLN A 41 -14.94 -19.49 -22.24
N SER A 42 -13.68 -19.80 -21.94
CA SER A 42 -12.69 -18.82 -21.52
C SER A 42 -12.34 -17.85 -22.64
N ALA A 43 -12.09 -18.35 -23.85
CA ALA A 43 -11.80 -17.53 -25.02
C ALA A 43 -12.95 -16.58 -25.39
N SER A 44 -14.19 -17.06 -25.34
CA SER A 44 -15.39 -16.24 -25.58
C SER A 44 -15.53 -15.12 -24.54
N ARG A 45 -15.31 -15.43 -23.25
CA ARG A 45 -15.30 -14.43 -22.18
C ARG A 45 -14.21 -13.38 -22.38
N ASN A 46 -12.99 -13.80 -22.71
CA ASN A 46 -11.89 -12.88 -22.97
C ASN A 46 -12.17 -11.98 -24.18
N LYS A 47 -12.70 -12.55 -25.28
CA LYS A 47 -13.08 -11.79 -26.47
C LYS A 47 -14.15 -10.73 -26.14
N HIS A 48 -15.16 -11.10 -25.36
CA HIS A 48 -16.19 -10.15 -24.92
C HIS A 48 -15.60 -9.01 -24.09
N GLN A 49 -14.73 -9.31 -23.12
CA GLN A 49 -14.06 -8.28 -22.32
C GLN A 49 -13.22 -7.33 -23.18
N ILE A 50 -12.49 -7.85 -24.16
CA ILE A 50 -11.71 -7.04 -25.11
C ILE A 50 -12.62 -6.10 -25.90
N ILE A 51 -13.74 -6.61 -26.44
CA ILE A 51 -14.71 -5.80 -27.20
C ILE A 51 -15.28 -4.67 -26.32
N VAL A 52 -15.63 -4.97 -25.07
CA VAL A 52 -16.13 -3.97 -24.12
C VAL A 52 -15.10 -2.87 -23.89
N ILE A 53 -13.85 -3.23 -23.59
CA ILE A 53 -12.76 -2.26 -23.38
C ILE A 53 -12.55 -1.41 -24.64
N GLN A 54 -12.49 -2.04 -25.81
CA GLN A 54 -12.34 -1.34 -27.09
C GLN A 54 -13.50 -0.35 -27.33
N SER A 55 -14.73 -0.75 -27.02
CA SER A 55 -15.90 0.12 -27.19
C SER A 55 -15.83 1.37 -26.28
N HIS A 56 -15.39 1.20 -25.03
CA HIS A 56 -15.19 2.30 -24.09
C HIS A 56 -14.07 3.24 -24.54
N CYS A 57 -12.94 2.70 -24.99
CA CYS A 57 -11.81 3.49 -25.49
C CYS A 57 -12.21 4.32 -26.71
N ARG A 58 -12.90 3.70 -27.70
CA ARG A 58 -13.40 4.41 -28.88
C ARG A 58 -14.37 5.53 -28.48
N GLY A 59 -15.32 5.24 -27.59
CA GLY A 59 -16.26 6.25 -27.10
C GLY A 59 -15.58 7.40 -26.35
N TRP A 60 -14.54 7.12 -25.56
CA TRP A 60 -13.77 8.15 -24.86
C TRP A 60 -12.99 9.05 -25.84
N LEU A 61 -12.34 8.47 -26.84
CA LEU A 61 -11.62 9.22 -27.87
C LEU A 61 -12.54 10.19 -28.63
N THR A 62 -13.73 9.73 -29.03
CA THR A 62 -14.72 10.58 -29.70
C THR A 62 -15.19 11.73 -28.79
N ARG A 63 -15.52 11.45 -27.52
CA ARG A 63 -15.92 12.48 -26.56
C ARG A 63 -14.82 13.51 -26.31
N LYS A 64 -13.56 13.06 -26.21
CA LYS A 64 -12.40 13.94 -26.03
C LYS A 64 -12.21 14.87 -27.23
N ARG A 65 -12.29 14.33 -28.46
CA ARG A 65 -12.19 15.13 -29.69
C ARG A 65 -13.28 16.21 -29.75
N LEU A 66 -14.53 15.82 -29.52
CA LEU A 66 -15.67 16.73 -29.53
C LEU A 66 -15.56 17.82 -28.45
N LEU A 67 -14.99 17.51 -27.29
CA LEU A 67 -14.77 18.51 -26.24
C LEU A 67 -13.75 19.57 -26.68
N ILE A 68 -12.63 19.15 -27.29
CA ILE A 68 -11.60 20.06 -27.81
C ILE A 68 -12.18 20.97 -28.90
N GLU A 69 -12.95 20.40 -29.83
CA GLU A 69 -13.63 21.17 -30.88
C GLU A 69 -14.62 22.18 -30.29
N LYS A 70 -15.45 21.77 -29.31
CA LYS A 70 -16.38 22.67 -28.62
C LYS A 70 -15.66 23.80 -27.90
N GLU A 71 -14.56 23.51 -27.20
CA GLU A 71 -13.78 24.54 -26.53
C GLU A 71 -13.17 25.54 -27.52
N ALA A 72 -12.65 25.07 -28.65
CA ALA A 72 -12.16 25.94 -29.71
C ALA A 72 -13.26 26.85 -30.27
N VAL A 73 -14.43 26.28 -30.57
CA VAL A 73 -15.60 27.05 -31.04
C VAL A 73 -16.03 28.08 -30.01
N ILE A 74 -16.12 27.72 -28.73
CA ILE A 74 -16.49 28.66 -27.66
C ILE A 74 -15.48 29.80 -27.57
N LYS A 75 -14.17 29.52 -27.63
CA LYS A 75 -13.12 30.55 -27.61
C LYS A 75 -13.24 31.52 -28.79
N ILE A 76 -13.48 31.02 -30.00
CA ILE A 76 -13.68 31.85 -31.19
C ILE A 76 -14.94 32.72 -31.03
N GLN A 77 -16.06 32.12 -30.64
CA GLN A 77 -17.32 32.84 -30.47
C GLN A 77 -17.24 33.91 -29.38
N THR A 78 -16.58 33.64 -28.25
CA THR A 78 -16.41 34.62 -27.18
C THR A 78 -15.49 35.76 -27.60
N ALA A 79 -14.40 35.48 -28.33
CA ALA A 79 -13.52 36.50 -28.88
C ALA A 79 -14.26 37.43 -29.86
N ILE A 80 -15.03 36.86 -30.80
CA ILE A 80 -15.82 37.65 -31.76
C ILE A 80 -16.85 38.52 -31.05
N ARG A 81 -17.60 37.97 -30.08
CA ARG A 81 -18.57 38.73 -29.28
C ARG A 81 -17.87 39.87 -28.54
N SER A 82 -16.75 39.59 -27.87
CA SER A 82 -15.96 40.60 -27.14
C SER A 82 -15.48 41.73 -28.05
N MET A 83 -14.93 41.40 -29.23
CA MET A 83 -14.51 42.40 -30.21
C MET A 83 -15.66 43.27 -30.69
N LYS A 84 -16.84 42.68 -30.98
CA LYS A 84 -18.03 43.41 -31.38
C LYS A 84 -18.45 44.43 -30.32
N TYR A 85 -18.56 44.01 -29.05
CA TYR A 85 -18.93 44.90 -27.95
C TYR A 85 -17.86 45.98 -27.69
N ARG A 86 -16.57 45.63 -27.74
CA ARG A 86 -15.47 46.59 -27.57
C ARG A 86 -15.49 47.66 -28.65
N LYS A 87 -15.70 47.29 -29.91
CA LYS A 87 -15.77 48.24 -31.04
C LYS A 87 -16.95 49.21 -30.89
N ALA A 88 -18.11 48.70 -30.50
CA ALA A 88 -19.29 49.53 -30.21
C ALA A 88 -19.03 50.51 -29.06
N PHE A 89 -18.44 50.02 -27.95
CA PHE A 89 -18.09 50.86 -26.81
C PHE A 89 -17.09 51.97 -27.18
N LEU A 90 -16.02 51.63 -27.92
CA LEU A 90 -15.03 52.62 -28.33
C LEU A 90 -15.63 53.70 -29.23
N ARG A 91 -16.50 53.34 -30.18
CA ARG A 91 -17.22 54.33 -31.02
C ARG A 91 -18.02 55.31 -30.17
N GLN A 92 -18.79 54.81 -29.21
CA GLN A 92 -19.56 55.66 -28.29
C GLN A 92 -18.65 56.55 -27.44
N ARG A 93 -17.52 56.02 -26.97
CA ARG A 93 -16.54 56.76 -26.17
C ARG A 93 -15.91 57.90 -26.98
N TYR A 94 -15.49 57.64 -28.22
CA TYR A 94 -14.92 58.67 -29.09
C TYR A 94 -15.93 59.78 -29.38
N ALA A 95 -17.17 59.44 -29.74
CA ALA A 95 -18.22 60.44 -29.94
C ALA A 95 -18.43 61.30 -28.68
N THR A 96 -18.44 60.68 -27.49
CA THR A 96 -18.57 61.40 -26.22
C THR A 96 -17.40 62.36 -25.97
N LEU A 97 -16.17 61.91 -26.22
CA LEU A 97 -14.97 62.74 -26.05
C LEU A 97 -14.95 63.93 -27.02
N GLU A 98 -15.38 63.73 -28.27
CA GLU A 98 -15.52 64.81 -29.25
C GLU A 98 -16.52 65.88 -28.79
N ILE A 99 -17.71 65.46 -28.34
CA ILE A 99 -18.72 66.38 -27.80
C ILE A 99 -18.15 67.16 -26.61
N GLN A 100 -17.47 66.47 -25.68
CA GLN A 100 -16.84 67.10 -24.52
C GLN A 100 -15.75 68.10 -24.94
N ARG A 101 -14.95 67.79 -25.96
CA ARG A 101 -13.90 68.68 -26.50
C ARG A 101 -14.51 69.97 -27.05
N PHE A 102 -15.54 69.87 -27.89
CA PHE A 102 -16.24 71.04 -28.44
C PHE A 102 -16.92 71.86 -27.35
N ALA A 103 -17.61 71.22 -26.41
CA ALA A 103 -18.26 71.90 -25.30
C ALA A 103 -17.26 72.69 -24.44
N ARG A 104 -16.12 72.08 -24.07
CA ARG A 104 -15.04 72.78 -23.34
C ARG A 104 -14.50 73.97 -24.13
N GLY A 105 -14.23 73.80 -25.42
CA GLY A 105 -13.76 74.89 -26.28
C GLY A 105 -14.76 76.05 -26.40
N ALA A 106 -16.05 75.74 -26.49
CA ALA A 106 -17.11 76.75 -26.51
C ALA A 106 -17.20 77.53 -25.19
N ILE A 107 -17.08 76.84 -24.04
CA ILE A 107 -17.06 77.48 -22.71
C ILE A 107 -15.88 78.45 -22.62
N THR A 108 -14.67 78.03 -22.99
CA THR A 108 -13.48 78.90 -22.97
C THR A 108 -13.64 80.10 -23.90
N ARG A 109 -14.12 79.91 -25.13
CA ARG A 109 -14.37 81.03 -26.08
C ARG A 109 -15.42 82.01 -25.57
N LYS A 110 -16.50 81.52 -24.95
CA LYS A 110 -17.51 82.39 -24.33
C LYS A 110 -16.92 83.18 -23.15
N SER A 111 -16.01 82.59 -22.39
CA SER A 111 -15.27 83.28 -21.31
C SER A 111 -14.31 84.36 -21.84
N LEU A 112 -13.69 84.14 -23.01
CA LEU A 112 -12.77 85.10 -23.63
C LEU A 112 -13.51 86.25 -24.34
N LEU A 113 -14.59 85.94 -25.08
CA LEU A 113 -15.44 86.96 -25.71
C LEU A 113 -16.23 87.78 -24.67
N GLY A 114 -16.54 87.20 -23.51
CA GLY A 114 -17.10 87.91 -22.37
C GLY A 114 -16.14 88.85 -21.65
N ALA A 115 -14.83 88.86 -22.00
CA ALA A 115 -13.85 89.76 -21.41
C ALA A 115 -13.79 91.15 -22.10
N SER A 116 -14.49 91.36 -23.22
CA SER A 116 -14.49 92.64 -23.97
C SER A 116 -15.70 93.54 -23.68
N CYS A 117 -16.53 93.22 -22.69
CA CYS A 117 -17.69 94.05 -22.33
C CYS A 117 -17.86 94.10 -20.81
N TYR A 118 -16.93 94.78 -20.14
CA TYR A 118 -17.16 95.35 -18.82
C TYR A 118 -17.74 96.76 -18.99
N SER A 119 -19.04 96.84 -19.21
CA SER A 119 -19.80 98.05 -18.89
C SER A 119 -21.25 97.67 -18.57
N ASN A 120 -21.72 98.20 -17.44
CA ASN A 120 -23.08 98.10 -16.87
C ASN A 120 -23.35 96.93 -15.91
N ILE A 121 -22.62 96.95 -14.79
CA ILE A 121 -23.07 96.36 -13.52
C ILE A 121 -24.16 97.28 -12.94
N SER A 122 -25.41 97.11 -13.38
CA SER A 122 -26.58 97.71 -12.72
C SER A 122 -27.90 96.97 -13.00
N LYS A 123 -27.86 95.67 -13.32
CA LYS A 123 -29.04 94.78 -13.38
C LYS A 123 -28.65 93.31 -13.13
N LEU A 124 -28.29 92.94 -11.89
CA LEU A 124 -28.02 91.53 -11.53
C LEU A 124 -28.57 91.14 -10.15
N GLY A 125 -29.82 91.54 -9.86
CA GLY A 125 -30.59 90.99 -8.73
C GLY A 125 -31.31 89.70 -9.09
N ASP A 126 -31.93 89.65 -10.28
CA ASP A 126 -32.93 88.60 -10.61
C ASP A 126 -32.38 87.39 -11.39
N GLN A 127 -31.30 87.53 -12.15
CA GLN A 127 -30.73 86.39 -12.90
C GLN A 127 -30.01 85.37 -11.99
N THR A 128 -29.62 85.78 -10.78
CA THR A 128 -28.91 84.94 -9.81
C THR A 128 -29.80 83.83 -9.24
N LEU A 129 -31.11 84.10 -9.08
CA LEU A 129 -32.07 83.11 -8.60
C LEU A 129 -32.44 82.11 -9.69
N ALA A 130 -32.72 82.57 -10.91
CA ALA A 130 -33.04 81.71 -12.05
C ALA A 130 -31.88 80.74 -12.37
N LEU A 131 -30.63 81.23 -12.32
CA LEU A 131 -29.45 80.41 -12.57
C LEU A 131 -29.20 79.40 -11.43
N LYS A 132 -29.46 79.77 -10.17
CA LYS A 132 -29.47 78.84 -9.03
C LYS A 132 -30.54 77.75 -9.19
N ILE A 133 -31.75 78.09 -9.63
CA ILE A 133 -32.84 77.12 -9.87
C ILE A 133 -32.44 76.14 -10.98
N LEU A 134 -31.89 76.63 -12.09
CA LEU A 134 -31.39 75.80 -13.19
C LEU A 134 -30.28 74.86 -12.73
N LEU A 135 -29.31 75.35 -11.95
CA LEU A 135 -28.22 74.52 -11.41
C LEU A 135 -28.76 73.44 -10.46
N GLN A 136 -29.73 73.78 -9.60
CA GLN A 136 -30.37 72.80 -8.71
C GLN A 136 -31.17 71.75 -9.49
N ALA A 137 -31.86 72.12 -10.56
CA ALA A 137 -32.55 71.19 -11.44
C ALA A 137 -31.58 70.22 -12.14
N VAL A 138 -30.45 70.73 -12.65
CA VAL A 138 -29.38 69.92 -13.24
C VAL A 138 -28.78 68.95 -12.21
N LEU A 139 -28.51 69.41 -10.98
CA LEU A 139 -27.99 68.55 -9.92
C LEU A 139 -28.98 67.46 -9.51
N LYS A 140 -30.29 67.76 -9.44
CA LYS A 140 -31.34 66.76 -9.20
C LYS A 140 -31.38 65.71 -10.30
N LEU A 141 -31.32 66.12 -11.57
CA LEU A 141 -31.30 65.20 -12.70
C LEU A 141 -30.03 64.33 -12.71
N GLN A 142 -28.86 64.90 -12.42
CA GLN A 142 -27.61 64.16 -12.30
C GLN A 142 -27.64 63.15 -11.14
N ARG A 143 -28.20 63.52 -9.98
CA ARG A 143 -28.39 62.60 -8.83
C ARG A 143 -29.34 61.46 -9.20
N TRP A 144 -30.48 61.77 -9.82
CA TRP A 144 -31.43 60.76 -10.30
C TRP A 144 -30.77 59.80 -11.29
N TRP A 145 -30.04 60.31 -12.28
CA TRP A 145 -29.35 59.48 -13.27
C TRP A 145 -28.29 58.57 -12.64
N ARG A 146 -27.49 59.08 -11.69
CA ARG A 146 -26.54 58.27 -10.90
C ARG A 146 -27.26 57.17 -10.11
N GLY A 147 -28.41 57.49 -9.50
CA GLY A 147 -29.25 56.53 -8.80
C GLY A 147 -29.79 55.42 -9.71
N LYS A 148 -30.32 55.80 -10.89
CA LYS A 148 -30.80 54.85 -11.91
C LYS A 148 -29.67 53.92 -12.38
N LEU A 149 -28.50 54.47 -12.70
CA LEU A 149 -27.34 53.68 -13.15
C LEU A 149 -26.87 52.71 -12.06
N LEU A 150 -26.83 53.14 -10.79
CA LEU A 150 -26.48 52.26 -9.66
C LEU A 150 -27.52 51.14 -9.48
N HIS A 151 -28.80 51.44 -9.64
CA HIS A 151 -29.87 50.43 -9.59
C HIS A 151 -29.75 49.41 -10.72
N GLU A 152 -29.47 49.84 -11.95
CA GLU A 152 -29.20 48.93 -13.08
C GLU A 152 -27.95 48.07 -12.86
N GLN A 153 -26.90 48.59 -12.23
CA GLN A 153 -25.72 47.79 -11.89
C GLN A 153 -26.02 46.76 -10.79
N ARG A 154 -26.77 47.15 -9.75
CA ARG A 154 -27.19 46.24 -8.67
C ARG A 154 -28.08 45.12 -9.18
N THR A 155 -29.03 45.41 -10.07
CA THR A 155 -29.91 44.40 -10.67
C THR A 155 -29.13 43.42 -11.54
N LYS A 156 -28.20 43.90 -12.38
CA LYS A 156 -27.31 43.03 -13.16
C LYS A 156 -26.45 42.12 -12.26
N ALA A 157 -25.86 42.68 -11.19
CA ALA A 157 -25.09 41.90 -10.23
C ALA A 157 -25.96 40.85 -9.51
N ALA A 158 -27.16 41.22 -9.07
CA ALA A 158 -28.12 40.31 -8.45
C ALA A 158 -28.51 39.16 -9.38
N LEU A 159 -28.76 39.42 -10.68
CA LEU A 159 -29.06 38.37 -11.66
C LEU A 159 -27.89 37.39 -11.83
N VAL A 160 -26.65 37.88 -11.85
CA VAL A 160 -25.45 37.03 -11.92
C VAL A 160 -25.37 36.15 -10.67
N ILE A 161 -25.49 36.73 -9.47
CA ILE A 161 -25.44 35.98 -8.20
C ILE A 161 -26.56 34.93 -8.17
N GLN A 162 -27.80 35.32 -8.48
CA GLN A 162 -28.96 34.42 -8.48
C GLN A 162 -28.78 33.27 -9.48
N SER A 163 -28.24 33.53 -10.68
CA SER A 163 -27.96 32.47 -11.66
C SER A 163 -26.93 31.46 -11.14
N HIS A 164 -25.89 31.93 -10.44
CA HIS A 164 -24.87 31.07 -9.86
C HIS A 164 -25.41 30.24 -8.70
N VAL A 165 -26.23 30.85 -7.83
CA VAL A 165 -26.91 30.15 -6.72
C VAL A 165 -27.84 29.06 -7.26
N ARG A 166 -28.70 29.38 -8.24
CA ARG A 166 -29.58 28.38 -8.89
C ARG A 166 -28.78 27.23 -9.49
N GLY A 167 -27.69 27.53 -10.19
CA GLY A 167 -26.80 26.51 -10.76
C GLY A 167 -26.12 25.66 -9.69
N TRP A 168 -25.67 26.25 -8.59
CA TRP A 168 -25.07 25.53 -7.46
C TRP A 168 -26.08 24.60 -6.79
N THR A 169 -27.30 25.08 -6.51
CA THR A 169 -28.37 24.28 -5.91
C THR A 169 -28.73 23.09 -6.79
N ALA A 170 -28.89 23.29 -8.10
CA ALA A 170 -29.18 22.22 -9.05
C ALA A 170 -28.07 21.15 -9.08
N ARG A 171 -26.79 21.57 -9.16
CA ARG A 171 -25.64 20.64 -9.12
C ARG A 171 -25.57 19.87 -7.80
N ARG A 172 -25.83 20.54 -6.68
CA ARG A 172 -25.84 19.91 -5.35
C ARG A 172 -26.95 18.86 -5.25
N SER A 173 -28.15 19.17 -5.74
CA SER A 173 -29.27 18.21 -5.80
C SER A 173 -28.93 17.00 -6.67
N ALA A 174 -28.40 17.22 -7.87
CA ALA A 174 -28.01 16.14 -8.78
C ALA A 174 -26.91 15.23 -8.17
N SER A 175 -25.92 15.83 -7.49
CA SER A 175 -24.87 15.08 -6.80
C SER A 175 -25.42 14.21 -5.66
N ARG A 176 -26.34 14.76 -4.85
CA ARG A 176 -27.03 14.01 -3.78
C ARG A 176 -27.83 12.84 -4.33
N ASN A 177 -28.64 13.06 -5.36
CA ASN A 177 -29.43 12.01 -5.99
C ASN A 177 -28.53 10.90 -6.57
N LYS A 178 -27.44 11.29 -7.25
CA LYS A 178 -26.46 10.33 -7.76
C LYS A 178 -25.83 9.50 -6.64
N HIS A 179 -25.45 10.13 -5.53
CA HIS A 179 -24.87 9.43 -4.39
C HIS A 179 -25.87 8.41 -3.80
N GLN A 180 -27.12 8.81 -3.59
CA GLN A 180 -28.17 7.91 -3.10
C GLN A 180 -28.36 6.70 -4.02
N ILE A 181 -28.41 6.92 -5.35
CA ILE A 181 -28.51 5.83 -6.34
C ILE A 181 -27.31 4.89 -6.23
N ILE A 182 -26.09 5.42 -6.16
CA ILE A 182 -24.87 4.60 -6.04
C ILE A 182 -24.90 3.75 -4.77
N VAL A 183 -25.32 4.32 -3.64
CA VAL A 183 -25.43 3.60 -2.37
C VAL A 183 -26.42 2.43 -2.51
N ILE A 184 -27.63 2.69 -3.00
CA ILE A 184 -28.65 1.65 -3.20
C ILE A 184 -28.13 0.55 -4.13
N GLN A 185 -27.51 0.92 -5.25
CA GLN A 185 -26.92 -0.02 -6.20
C GLN A 185 -25.80 -0.86 -5.57
N ALA A 186 -24.96 -0.27 -4.72
CA ALA A 186 -23.89 -0.98 -4.03
C ALA A 186 -24.46 -2.02 -3.04
N TYR A 187 -25.48 -1.64 -2.27
CA TYR A 187 -26.17 -2.57 -1.35
C TYR A 187 -26.80 -3.74 -2.11
N MET A 188 -27.50 -3.46 -3.22
CA MET A 188 -28.16 -4.50 -4.01
C MET A 188 -27.15 -5.46 -4.66
N LYS A 189 -26.07 -4.94 -5.25
CA LYS A 189 -24.98 -5.77 -5.80
C LYS A 189 -24.35 -6.65 -4.73
N GLY A 190 -24.09 -6.10 -3.54
CA GLY A 190 -23.56 -6.87 -2.41
C GLY A 190 -24.52 -7.95 -1.93
N TYR A 191 -25.82 -7.67 -1.89
CA TYR A 191 -26.84 -8.65 -1.54
C TYR A 191 -26.91 -9.81 -2.55
N LEU A 192 -26.96 -9.51 -3.84
CA LEU A 192 -26.99 -10.52 -4.90
C LEU A 192 -25.77 -11.44 -4.83
N ALA A 193 -24.56 -10.88 -4.69
CA ALA A 193 -23.33 -11.65 -4.55
C ALA A 193 -23.36 -12.61 -3.35
N ARG A 194 -23.94 -12.19 -2.22
CA ARG A 194 -24.08 -13.05 -1.02
C ARG A 194 -25.19 -14.08 -1.16
N LYS A 195 -26.29 -13.75 -1.86
CA LYS A 195 -27.40 -14.67 -2.10
C LYS A 195 -26.94 -15.86 -2.93
N ASP A 196 -26.18 -15.60 -4.00
CA ASP A 196 -25.65 -16.65 -4.89
C ASP A 196 -24.70 -17.61 -4.18
N LEU A 197 -23.96 -17.12 -3.17
CA LEU A 197 -22.99 -17.92 -2.40
C LEU A 197 -23.60 -18.61 -1.17
N ARG A 198 -24.89 -18.38 -0.85
CA ARG A 198 -25.48 -18.84 0.42
C ARG A 198 -25.47 -20.36 0.56
N GLY A 199 -25.76 -21.10 -0.51
CA GLY A 199 -25.70 -22.57 -0.52
C GLY A 199 -24.28 -23.10 -0.31
N GLN A 200 -23.29 -22.51 -1.01
CA GLN A 200 -21.88 -22.88 -0.86
C GLN A 200 -21.34 -22.58 0.55
N LEU A 201 -21.77 -21.47 1.15
CA LEU A 201 -21.38 -21.11 2.51
C LEU A 201 -21.95 -22.09 3.55
N LEU A 202 -23.20 -22.53 3.36
CA LEU A 202 -23.84 -23.53 4.22
C LEU A 202 -23.12 -24.88 4.11
N ASP A 203 -22.79 -25.32 2.90
CA ASP A 203 -21.99 -26.52 2.67
C ASP A 203 -20.59 -26.41 3.32
N LEU A 204 -19.91 -25.27 3.14
CA LEU A 204 -18.60 -25.02 3.74
C LEU A 204 -18.68 -25.08 5.27
N ARG A 205 -19.70 -24.46 5.88
CA ARG A 205 -19.92 -24.51 7.34
C ARG A 205 -20.17 -25.94 7.82
N LEU A 206 -21.01 -26.70 7.11
CA LEU A 206 -21.28 -28.09 7.44
C LEU A 206 -20.01 -28.94 7.38
N ARG A 207 -19.18 -28.74 6.35
CA ARG A 207 -17.89 -29.42 6.23
C ARG A 207 -16.93 -29.05 7.35
N VAL A 208 -16.80 -27.77 7.67
CA VAL A 208 -15.97 -27.30 8.79
C VAL A 208 -16.45 -27.91 10.12
N GLN A 209 -17.76 -27.96 10.36
CA GLN A 209 -18.33 -28.53 11.58
C GLN A 209 -18.11 -30.05 11.66
N LYS A 210 -18.33 -30.78 10.56
CA LYS A 210 -18.03 -32.22 10.48
C LYS A 210 -16.55 -32.50 10.71
N SER A 211 -15.66 -31.69 10.14
CA SER A 211 -14.23 -31.81 10.38
C SER A 211 -13.88 -31.54 11.84
N ALA A 212 -14.45 -30.50 12.45
CA ALA A 212 -14.20 -30.15 13.85
C ALA A 212 -14.68 -31.24 14.83
N ALA A 213 -15.82 -31.88 14.56
CA ALA A 213 -16.34 -32.97 15.39
C ALA A 213 -15.45 -34.24 15.36
N ASN A 214 -14.65 -34.40 14.31
CA ASN A 214 -13.76 -35.55 14.14
C ASN A 214 -12.32 -35.27 14.58
N VAL A 215 -12.02 -34.10 15.19
CA VAL A 215 -10.69 -33.79 15.71
C VAL A 215 -10.52 -34.44 17.08
N ASP A 216 -9.72 -35.50 17.13
CA ASP A 216 -9.16 -36.02 18.37
C ASP A 216 -8.05 -35.08 18.90
N ASP A 217 -7.86 -35.05 20.23
CA ASP A 217 -6.86 -34.18 20.86
C ASP A 217 -5.45 -34.52 20.38
N GLY A 218 -5.15 -35.80 20.10
CA GLY A 218 -3.87 -36.22 19.49
C GLY A 218 -3.63 -35.68 18.07
N MET A 219 -4.69 -35.29 17.35
CA MET A 219 -4.59 -34.72 16.00
C MET A 219 -4.38 -33.21 15.97
N ARG A 220 -4.52 -32.54 17.12
CA ARG A 220 -4.24 -31.10 17.23
C ARG A 220 -2.78 -30.85 16.87
N ILE A 221 -2.54 -29.83 16.06
CA ILE A 221 -1.19 -29.50 15.57
C ILE A 221 -0.19 -29.40 16.72
N ILE A 222 -0.58 -28.81 17.85
CA ILE A 222 0.33 -28.65 18.99
C ILE A 222 0.69 -30.02 19.61
N ASN A 223 -0.28 -30.91 19.84
CA ASN A 223 -0.02 -32.24 20.38
C ASN A 223 0.83 -33.10 19.44
N ARG A 224 0.59 -33.00 18.12
CA ARG A 224 1.44 -33.66 17.11
C ARG A 224 2.87 -33.11 17.10
N LEU A 225 3.03 -31.81 17.29
CA LEU A 225 4.34 -31.17 17.35
C LEU A 225 5.09 -31.53 18.63
N VAL A 226 4.41 -31.61 19.78
CA VAL A 226 4.98 -32.07 21.05
C VAL A 226 5.47 -33.52 20.93
N ALA A 227 4.66 -34.42 20.35
CA ALA A 227 5.08 -35.80 20.11
C ALA A 227 6.29 -35.89 19.15
N ALA A 228 6.25 -35.15 18.04
CA ALA A 228 7.35 -35.11 17.07
C ALA A 228 8.64 -34.52 17.67
N LEU A 229 8.53 -33.57 18.59
CA LEU A 229 9.66 -32.98 19.30
C LEU A 229 10.35 -34.01 20.20
N SER A 230 9.58 -34.87 20.90
CA SER A 230 10.14 -35.93 21.75
C SER A 230 10.93 -36.98 20.95
N GLU A 231 10.57 -37.20 19.69
CA GLU A 231 11.26 -38.13 18.79
C GLU A 231 12.39 -37.49 17.97
N LEU A 232 12.49 -36.16 17.95
CA LEU A 232 13.32 -35.39 17.02
C LEU A 232 14.81 -35.77 17.05
N LEU A 233 15.36 -36.02 18.24
CA LEU A 233 16.78 -36.40 18.41
C LEU A 233 17.06 -37.87 18.05
N ASN A 234 16.02 -38.71 17.95
CA ASN A 234 16.15 -40.14 17.65
C ASN A 234 15.94 -40.45 16.17
N MET A 235 15.59 -39.45 15.35
CA MET A 235 15.34 -39.64 13.93
C MET A 235 16.65 -39.85 13.17
N ARG A 236 16.67 -40.85 12.28
CA ARG A 236 17.83 -41.15 11.42
C ARG A 236 17.83 -40.37 10.10
N SER A 237 16.68 -39.82 9.71
CA SER A 237 16.47 -39.16 8.42
C SER A 237 16.56 -37.64 8.58
N VAL A 238 17.60 -37.03 8.00
CA VAL A 238 17.78 -35.56 8.01
C VAL A 238 16.59 -34.85 7.34
N SER A 239 15.99 -35.47 6.31
CA SER A 239 14.79 -34.97 5.65
C SER A 239 13.57 -34.90 6.58
N ASP A 240 13.42 -35.88 7.48
CA ASP A 240 12.33 -35.88 8.46
C ASP A 240 12.55 -34.86 9.57
N ILE A 241 13.80 -34.74 10.05
CA ILE A 241 14.20 -33.71 11.02
C ILE A 241 13.90 -32.33 10.42
N LEU A 242 14.29 -32.09 9.16
CA LEU A 242 14.04 -30.84 8.46
C LEU A 242 12.54 -30.54 8.35
N ARG A 243 11.73 -31.52 7.96
CA ARG A 243 10.27 -31.38 7.85
C ARG A 243 9.64 -30.99 9.20
N ILE A 244 10.07 -31.62 10.29
CA ILE A 244 9.54 -31.31 11.63
C ILE A 244 9.99 -29.93 12.08
N CYS A 245 11.27 -29.57 11.95
CA CYS A 245 11.78 -28.24 12.29
C CYS A 245 11.10 -27.12 11.47
N ALA A 246 10.84 -27.35 10.18
CA ALA A 246 10.08 -26.41 9.35
C ALA A 246 8.64 -26.24 9.85
N THR A 247 7.99 -27.34 10.24
CA THR A 247 6.62 -27.30 10.79
C THR A 247 6.57 -26.60 12.16
N LEU A 248 7.54 -26.87 13.05
CA LEU A 248 7.70 -26.19 14.33
C LEU A 248 7.88 -24.68 14.14
N ASN A 249 8.75 -24.27 13.21
CA ASN A 249 8.97 -22.87 12.89
C ASN A 249 7.68 -22.18 12.42
N MET A 250 6.94 -22.80 11.47
CA MET A 250 5.68 -22.22 10.99
C MET A 250 4.61 -22.11 12.09
N ALA A 251 4.49 -23.13 12.95
CA ALA A 251 3.49 -23.12 14.03
C ALA A 251 3.81 -22.06 15.11
N THR A 252 5.08 -21.92 15.47
CA THR A 252 5.54 -20.94 16.47
C THR A 252 5.53 -19.49 15.96
N GLN A 253 5.51 -19.28 14.64
CA GLN A 253 5.51 -17.93 14.06
C GLN A 253 4.25 -17.11 14.42
N HIS A 254 3.10 -17.78 14.61
CA HIS A 254 1.80 -17.12 14.70
C HIS A 254 1.00 -17.39 15.99
N SER A 255 1.46 -18.28 16.87
CA SER A 255 0.69 -18.69 18.05
C SER A 255 1.52 -18.66 19.33
N GLN A 256 1.21 -17.73 20.23
CA GLN A 256 1.81 -17.65 21.57
C GLN A 256 1.56 -18.94 22.37
N LYS A 257 0.31 -19.44 22.36
CA LYS A 257 -0.07 -20.66 23.06
C LYS A 257 0.73 -21.88 22.59
N CYS A 258 1.01 -21.96 21.28
CA CYS A 258 1.88 -23.01 20.75
C CYS A 258 3.33 -22.88 21.26
N CYS A 259 3.85 -21.65 21.40
CA CYS A 259 5.18 -21.41 21.95
C CYS A 259 5.25 -21.83 23.43
N GLU A 260 4.24 -21.48 24.24
CA GLU A 260 4.15 -21.85 25.65
C GLU A 260 4.09 -23.37 25.84
N GLU A 261 3.21 -24.06 25.11
CA GLU A 261 3.06 -25.51 25.17
C GLU A 261 4.33 -26.26 24.71
N LEU A 262 5.02 -25.77 23.68
CA LEU A 262 6.29 -26.36 23.23
C LEU A 262 7.42 -26.13 24.24
N VAL A 263 7.50 -24.95 24.84
CA VAL A 263 8.50 -24.67 25.89
C VAL A 263 8.25 -25.55 27.11
N ALA A 264 6.99 -25.71 27.54
CA ALA A 264 6.61 -26.62 28.61
C ALA A 264 6.98 -28.09 28.31
N ALA A 265 6.91 -28.49 27.04
CA ALA A 265 7.36 -29.81 26.56
C ALA A 265 8.90 -29.96 26.42
N GLY A 266 9.68 -28.94 26.80
CA GLY A 266 11.15 -29.01 26.77
C GLY A 266 11.78 -28.67 25.41
N ALA A 267 11.06 -27.98 24.51
CA ALA A 267 11.55 -27.68 23.16
C ALA A 267 12.89 -26.95 23.11
N VAL A 268 13.13 -26.02 24.04
CA VAL A 268 14.38 -25.23 24.07
C VAL A 268 15.60 -26.14 24.19
N GLY A 269 15.59 -27.08 25.14
CA GLY A 269 16.68 -28.02 25.34
C GLY A 269 16.88 -28.96 24.15
N THR A 270 15.79 -29.48 23.59
CA THR A 270 15.84 -30.38 22.43
C THR A 270 16.41 -29.68 21.19
N LEU A 271 15.96 -28.45 20.90
CA LEU A 271 16.46 -27.67 19.76
C LEU A 271 17.92 -27.27 19.94
N LEU A 272 18.36 -26.88 21.14
CA LEU A 272 19.77 -26.56 21.41
C LEU A 272 20.68 -27.77 21.23
N LYS A 273 20.26 -28.95 21.74
CA LYS A 273 20.98 -30.21 21.53
C LYS A 273 21.08 -30.54 20.03
N LEU A 274 19.98 -30.44 19.31
CA LEU A 274 19.95 -30.65 17.86
C LEU A 274 20.95 -29.73 17.15
N ILE A 275 20.87 -28.42 17.40
CA ILE A 275 21.79 -27.43 16.84
C ILE A 275 23.26 -27.79 17.11
N SER A 276 23.57 -28.23 18.33
CA SER A 276 24.94 -28.61 18.70
C SER A 276 25.47 -29.86 17.99
N SER A 277 24.59 -30.79 17.60
CA SER A 277 24.93 -32.05 16.94
C SER A 277 25.06 -31.96 15.41
N LEU A 278 24.57 -30.88 14.79
CA LEU A 278 24.48 -30.76 13.34
C LEU A 278 25.81 -30.36 12.69
N SER A 279 26.09 -31.01 11.54
CA SER A 279 27.34 -30.81 10.80
C SER A 279 27.26 -29.57 9.88
N ARG A 280 28.29 -29.35 9.04
CA ARG A 280 28.32 -28.27 8.04
C ARG A 280 27.70 -28.66 6.69
N SER A 281 27.07 -29.81 6.60
CA SER A 281 26.38 -30.21 5.38
C SER A 281 25.24 -29.22 5.06
N LEU A 282 24.97 -28.97 3.78
CA LEU A 282 23.86 -28.11 3.36
C LEU A 282 22.51 -28.48 4.02
N PRO A 283 22.09 -29.77 4.10
CA PRO A 283 20.83 -30.10 4.75
C PRO A 283 20.85 -29.83 6.26
N ASP A 284 21.98 -30.03 6.93
CA ASP A 284 22.11 -29.74 8.37
C ASP A 284 22.05 -28.23 8.66
N GLN A 285 22.55 -27.40 7.75
CA GLN A 285 22.44 -25.93 7.86
C GLN A 285 20.99 -25.45 7.74
N GLU A 286 20.19 -26.05 6.85
CA GLU A 286 18.75 -25.73 6.75
C GLU A 286 17.96 -26.21 8.00
N VAL A 287 18.31 -27.35 8.59
CA VAL A 287 17.75 -27.76 9.88
C VAL A 287 18.09 -26.74 10.96
N THR A 288 19.36 -26.33 11.03
CA THR A 288 19.86 -25.35 12.02
C THR A 288 19.13 -24.02 11.89
N LYS A 289 18.91 -23.56 10.66
CA LYS A 289 18.14 -22.34 10.34
C LYS A 289 16.71 -22.41 10.87
N HIS A 290 16.00 -23.51 10.64
CA HIS A 290 14.64 -23.67 11.17
C HIS A 290 14.58 -23.80 12.69
N ALA A 291 15.55 -24.51 13.29
CA ALA A 291 15.66 -24.62 14.75
C ALA A 291 15.94 -23.25 15.41
N LEU A 292 16.90 -22.50 14.88
CA LEU A 292 17.20 -21.13 15.34
C LEU A 292 16.02 -20.18 15.11
N SER A 293 15.30 -20.32 14.00
CA SER A 293 14.10 -19.51 13.74
C SER A 293 13.00 -19.79 14.76
N THR A 294 12.83 -21.07 15.13
CA THR A 294 11.89 -21.47 16.20
C THR A 294 12.28 -20.83 17.52
N LEU A 295 13.55 -20.91 17.94
CA LEU A 295 14.03 -20.22 19.16
C LEU A 295 13.84 -18.69 19.11
N ARG A 296 14.06 -18.07 17.93
CA ARG A 296 13.80 -16.64 17.70
C ARG A 296 12.32 -16.28 17.82
N ASN A 297 11.42 -17.17 17.41
CA ASN A 297 9.98 -16.98 17.56
C ASN A 297 9.58 -17.04 19.05
N LEU A 298 10.15 -17.99 19.81
CA LEU A 298 9.94 -18.10 21.26
C LEU A 298 10.42 -16.83 21.99
N SER A 299 11.59 -16.30 21.64
CA SER A 299 12.16 -15.10 22.27
C SER A 299 11.39 -13.81 21.99
N ARG A 300 10.34 -13.83 21.16
CA ARG A 300 9.40 -12.69 21.01
C ARG A 300 8.61 -12.43 22.29
N TYR A 301 8.39 -13.45 23.11
CA TYR A 301 7.55 -13.35 24.30
C TYR A 301 8.42 -13.16 25.55
N PRO A 302 8.28 -12.05 26.31
CA PRO A 302 9.18 -11.71 27.42
C PRO A 302 9.27 -12.77 28.53
N HIS A 303 8.23 -13.55 28.77
CA HIS A 303 8.27 -14.61 29.79
C HIS A 303 9.02 -15.87 29.31
N LEU A 304 9.12 -16.10 27.99
CA LEU A 304 9.82 -17.26 27.42
C LEU A 304 11.31 -17.00 27.19
N ILE A 305 11.73 -15.72 27.09
CA ILE A 305 13.14 -15.40 26.88
C ILE A 305 14.01 -15.85 28.05
N ASN A 306 13.52 -15.72 29.28
CA ASN A 306 14.22 -16.17 30.48
C ASN A 306 14.40 -17.68 30.47
N VAL A 307 13.39 -18.45 30.02
CA VAL A 307 13.51 -19.91 29.85
C VAL A 307 14.61 -20.27 28.84
N ILE A 308 14.78 -19.47 27.78
CA ILE A 308 15.89 -19.65 26.83
C ILE A 308 17.23 -19.34 27.49
N ILE A 309 17.33 -18.24 28.24
CA ILE A 309 18.57 -17.83 28.92
C ILE A 309 18.99 -18.85 29.99
N ASP A 310 18.04 -19.34 30.78
CA ASP A 310 18.27 -20.27 31.90
C ASP A 310 18.58 -21.70 31.42
N SER A 311 18.23 -22.03 30.17
CA SER A 311 18.56 -23.32 29.58
C SER A 311 20.08 -23.51 29.46
N CYS A 312 20.58 -24.60 30.04
CA CYS A 312 22.02 -24.88 30.10
C CYS A 312 22.69 -24.83 28.71
N GLY A 313 23.75 -24.03 28.59
CA GLY A 313 24.53 -23.90 27.35
C GLY A 313 23.82 -23.16 26.20
N SER A 314 22.67 -22.51 26.44
CA SER A 314 21.89 -21.84 25.40
C SER A 314 22.64 -20.69 24.73
N VAL A 315 23.10 -19.72 25.53
CA VAL A 315 23.87 -18.55 25.06
C VAL A 315 25.15 -19.00 24.37
N GLU A 316 25.82 -20.01 24.92
CA GLU A 316 27.02 -20.60 24.32
C GLU A 316 26.74 -21.19 22.93
N THR A 317 25.71 -22.00 22.81
CA THR A 317 25.33 -22.69 21.56
C THR A 317 24.91 -21.69 20.49
N ILE A 318 24.06 -20.72 20.83
CA ILE A 318 23.56 -19.71 19.89
C ILE A 318 24.72 -18.80 19.43
N LEU A 319 25.59 -18.36 20.35
CA LEU A 319 26.74 -17.53 20.01
C LEU A 319 27.77 -18.29 19.17
N ARG A 320 27.99 -19.58 19.45
CA ARG A 320 28.85 -20.44 18.64
C ARG A 320 28.32 -20.57 17.21
N GLU A 321 27.02 -20.76 17.03
CA GLU A 321 26.41 -20.84 15.70
C GLU A 321 26.40 -19.49 14.97
N PHE A 322 26.18 -18.38 15.67
CA PHE A 322 26.34 -17.04 15.11
C PHE A 322 27.75 -16.83 14.53
N LEU A 323 28.78 -17.21 15.27
CA LEU A 323 30.18 -17.09 14.82
C LEU A 323 30.55 -18.10 13.73
N ARG A 324 29.81 -19.20 13.62
CA ARG A 324 30.06 -20.30 12.67
C ARG A 324 29.37 -20.08 11.32
N ASN A 325 28.21 -19.43 11.30
CA ASN A 325 27.37 -19.30 10.10
C ASN A 325 27.77 -18.11 9.22
N LYS A 326 27.54 -18.20 7.90
CA LYS A 326 27.77 -17.12 6.92
C LYS A 326 26.54 -16.77 6.08
N GLU A 327 25.46 -17.52 6.22
CA GLU A 327 24.24 -17.44 5.41
C GLU A 327 23.08 -16.93 6.26
N GLU A 328 21.81 -17.21 5.88
CA GLU A 328 20.62 -16.71 6.57
C GLU A 328 20.59 -17.03 8.08
N GLY A 329 21.18 -18.16 8.48
CA GLY A 329 21.31 -18.54 9.89
C GLY A 329 22.09 -17.53 10.74
N TYR A 330 23.02 -16.76 10.15
CA TYR A 330 23.76 -15.70 10.82
C TYR A 330 22.82 -14.60 11.34
N PHE A 331 21.88 -14.15 10.49
CA PHE A 331 20.95 -13.09 10.85
C PHE A 331 19.90 -13.56 11.86
N ILE A 332 19.42 -14.81 11.72
CA ILE A 332 18.46 -15.38 12.66
C ILE A 332 19.10 -15.52 14.05
N ALA A 333 20.36 -16.00 14.12
CA ALA A 333 21.10 -16.08 15.37
C ALA A 333 21.38 -14.68 15.94
N SER A 334 21.68 -13.69 15.09
CA SER A 334 21.87 -12.31 15.53
C SER A 334 20.62 -11.72 16.17
N ASP A 335 19.47 -11.82 15.52
CA ASP A 335 18.18 -11.36 16.04
C ASP A 335 17.87 -11.97 17.41
N LEU A 336 18.16 -13.27 17.56
CA LEU A 336 17.97 -14.00 18.82
C LEU A 336 18.92 -13.49 19.91
N LEU A 337 20.21 -13.32 19.61
CA LEU A 337 21.21 -12.82 20.55
C LEU A 337 20.93 -11.40 21.00
N LYS A 338 20.51 -10.50 20.09
CA LYS A 338 20.13 -9.12 20.43
C LYS A 338 19.01 -9.08 21.46
N LYS A 339 17.99 -9.93 21.30
CA LYS A 339 16.91 -10.06 22.29
C LYS A 339 17.45 -10.59 23.60
N ILE A 340 18.28 -11.65 23.58
CA ILE A 340 18.88 -12.22 24.80
C ILE A 340 19.70 -11.18 25.57
N PHE A 341 20.49 -10.35 24.88
CA PHE A 341 21.34 -9.33 25.51
C PHE A 341 20.61 -8.02 25.85
N THR A 342 19.32 -7.92 25.52
CA THR A 342 18.45 -6.90 26.10
C THR A 342 18.15 -7.20 27.57
N GLU A 343 18.13 -8.50 27.95
CA GLU A 343 17.95 -8.93 29.33
C GLU A 343 19.28 -8.99 30.09
N LYS A 344 19.29 -8.49 31.33
CA LYS A 344 20.50 -8.45 32.17
C LYS A 344 21.07 -9.85 32.43
N THR A 345 20.20 -10.83 32.66
CA THR A 345 20.57 -12.25 32.88
C THR A 345 21.28 -12.84 31.66
N GLY A 346 20.89 -12.47 30.45
CA GLY A 346 21.55 -12.89 29.21
C GLY A 346 22.95 -12.31 29.07
N VAL A 347 23.14 -11.05 29.48
CA VAL A 347 24.46 -10.40 29.50
C VAL A 347 25.36 -11.02 30.57
N GLU A 348 24.84 -11.30 31.76
CA GLU A 348 25.58 -12.02 32.80
C GLU A 348 26.02 -13.42 32.35
N ALA A 349 25.15 -14.13 31.62
CA ALA A 349 25.44 -15.45 31.07
C ALA A 349 26.60 -15.43 30.06
N VAL A 350 26.68 -14.43 29.17
CA VAL A 350 27.79 -14.35 28.21
C VAL A 350 29.13 -13.95 28.86
N HIS A 351 29.10 -13.18 29.95
CA HIS A 351 30.32 -12.82 30.70
C HIS A 351 30.97 -14.02 31.39
N LYS A 352 30.18 -15.05 31.72
CA LYS A 352 30.69 -16.35 32.18
C LYS A 352 31.43 -17.13 31.08
N LEU A 353 31.43 -16.66 29.83
CA LEU A 353 32.03 -17.30 28.65
C LEU A 353 33.11 -16.40 27.99
N PRO A 354 34.23 -16.11 28.69
CA PRO A 354 35.23 -15.13 28.23
C PRO A 354 35.91 -15.50 26.91
N ALA A 355 36.06 -16.80 26.62
CA ALA A 355 36.64 -17.28 25.37
C ALA A 355 35.76 -16.96 24.15
N LEU A 356 34.44 -17.10 24.26
CA LEU A 356 33.51 -16.76 23.18
C LEU A 356 33.37 -15.25 22.99
N LEU A 357 33.39 -14.48 24.08
CA LEU A 357 33.44 -13.02 24.00
C LEU A 357 34.69 -12.52 23.27
N ARG A 358 35.84 -13.17 23.48
CA ARG A 358 37.06 -12.88 22.72
C ARG A 358 36.87 -13.18 21.24
N ARG A 359 36.35 -14.36 20.90
CA ARG A 359 36.06 -14.73 19.51
C ARG A 359 35.07 -13.79 18.81
N LEU A 360 34.08 -13.26 19.54
CA LEU A 360 33.15 -12.26 19.00
C LEU A 360 33.87 -10.94 18.68
N ARG A 361 34.77 -10.48 19.56
CA ARG A 361 35.61 -9.30 19.29
C ARG A 361 36.49 -9.52 18.06
N ASP A 362 37.18 -10.65 17.99
CA ASP A 362 38.04 -11.01 16.86
C ASP A 362 37.24 -11.06 15.55
N HIS A 363 36.00 -11.57 15.59
CA HIS A 363 35.09 -11.61 14.44
C HIS A 363 34.68 -10.22 13.95
N VAL A 364 34.35 -9.30 14.87
CA VAL A 364 34.04 -7.90 14.54
C VAL A 364 35.26 -7.21 13.93
N GLU A 365 36.46 -7.43 14.46
CA GLU A 365 37.71 -6.90 13.91
C GLU A 365 38.02 -7.46 12.52
N GLU A 366 37.81 -8.76 12.30
CA GLU A 366 37.97 -9.39 10.99
C GLU A 366 36.99 -8.84 9.95
N LEU A 367 35.70 -8.71 10.29
CA LEU A 367 34.70 -8.11 9.41
C LEU A 367 35.01 -6.63 9.13
N SER A 368 35.46 -5.88 10.14
CA SER A 368 35.86 -4.48 10.01
C SER A 368 37.07 -4.32 9.08
N ARG A 369 38.07 -5.20 9.18
CA ARG A 369 39.22 -5.21 8.26
C ARG A 369 38.79 -5.48 6.82
N LYS A 370 37.88 -6.44 6.61
CA LYS A 370 37.37 -6.80 5.27
C LYS A 370 36.49 -5.71 4.65
N ALA A 371 35.81 -4.89 5.46
CA ALA A 371 34.95 -3.81 4.99
C ALA A 371 35.75 -2.57 4.51
N LYS A 372 36.99 -2.37 5.01
CA LYS A 372 37.87 -1.28 4.59
C LYS A 372 38.24 -1.43 3.10
N PRO A 373 38.18 -0.36 2.29
CA PRO A 373 38.62 -0.40 0.91
C PRO A 373 40.14 -0.56 0.85
N ASP A 374 40.61 -1.70 0.37
CA ASP A 374 42.02 -1.89 0.03
C ASP A 374 42.34 -1.11 -1.25
N LYS A 375 43.43 -0.34 -1.24
CA LYS A 375 43.89 0.44 -2.42
C LYS A 375 44.28 -0.43 -3.63
N TRP A 376 44.45 -1.74 -3.44
CA TRP A 376 45.05 -2.65 -4.44
C TRP A 376 44.23 -3.92 -4.72
N SER A 377 43.03 -4.08 -4.16
CA SER A 377 42.21 -5.28 -4.39
C SER A 377 41.15 -5.06 -5.46
N ARG A 378 41.00 -6.08 -6.33
CA ARG A 378 39.92 -6.20 -7.32
C ARG A 378 38.57 -5.90 -6.64
N THR A 379 37.84 -4.94 -7.17
CA THR A 379 36.59 -4.43 -6.61
C THR A 379 35.61 -5.58 -6.33
N PRO A 380 35.22 -5.84 -5.07
CA PRO A 380 34.21 -6.85 -4.76
C PRO A 380 32.91 -6.50 -5.47
N GLN A 381 32.19 -7.51 -6.00
CA GLN A 381 30.85 -7.28 -6.57
C GLN A 381 29.97 -6.50 -5.58
N PRO A 382 29.19 -5.49 -6.04
CA PRO A 382 28.39 -4.62 -5.16
C PRO A 382 27.51 -5.37 -4.15
N HIS A 383 27.02 -6.56 -4.51
CA HIS A 383 26.21 -7.40 -3.63
C HIS A 383 27.00 -8.00 -2.46
N ALA A 384 28.20 -8.53 -2.71
CA ALA A 384 29.02 -9.14 -1.67
C ALA A 384 29.47 -8.11 -0.61
N ARG A 385 29.70 -6.86 -1.04
CA ARG A 385 30.04 -5.76 -0.13
C ARG A 385 28.87 -5.35 0.76
N LYS A 386 27.66 -5.20 0.19
CA LYS A 386 26.44 -4.91 0.97
C LYS A 386 26.17 -5.97 2.05
N GLU A 387 26.39 -7.24 1.71
CA GLU A 387 26.19 -8.36 2.62
C GLU A 387 27.23 -8.36 3.75
N LEU A 388 28.50 -8.10 3.42
CA LEU A 388 29.57 -7.95 4.41
C LEU A 388 29.28 -6.80 5.39
N ASP A 389 28.87 -5.63 4.88
CA ASP A 389 28.54 -4.47 5.70
C ASP A 389 27.33 -4.76 6.60
N LYS A 390 26.35 -5.52 6.10
CA LYS A 390 25.20 -5.95 6.90
C LYS A 390 25.65 -6.83 8.06
N ARG A 391 26.47 -7.86 7.80
CA ARG A 391 27.00 -8.75 8.84
C ARG A 391 27.84 -8.01 9.88
N LEU A 392 28.66 -7.04 9.45
CA LEU A 392 29.42 -6.20 10.35
C LEU A 392 28.50 -5.41 11.30
N ARG A 393 27.44 -4.79 10.77
CA ARG A 393 26.45 -4.06 11.59
C ARG A 393 25.81 -4.95 12.66
N GLU A 394 25.36 -6.14 12.27
CA GLU A 394 24.76 -7.12 13.20
C GLU A 394 25.71 -7.48 14.36
N ALA A 395 26.99 -7.77 14.04
CA ALA A 395 27.98 -8.17 15.05
C ALA A 395 28.37 -7.02 15.98
N VAL A 396 28.51 -5.80 15.45
CA VAL A 396 28.80 -4.60 16.25
C VAL A 396 27.66 -4.30 17.21
N GLU A 397 26.42 -4.38 16.75
CA GLU A 397 25.25 -4.11 17.58
C GLU A 397 25.13 -5.10 18.76
N ILE A 398 25.38 -6.39 18.52
CA ILE A 398 25.47 -7.39 19.61
C ILE A 398 26.53 -6.98 20.64
N LEU A 399 27.71 -6.58 20.17
CA LEU A 399 28.83 -6.22 21.05
C LEU A 399 28.53 -4.94 21.85
N GLU A 400 27.82 -3.99 21.27
CA GLU A 400 27.37 -2.78 21.98
C GLU A 400 26.28 -3.10 23.02
N LEU A 401 25.32 -3.98 22.73
CA LEU A 401 24.31 -4.43 23.72
C LEU A 401 24.97 -5.05 24.95
N ILE A 402 26.02 -5.86 24.76
CA ILE A 402 26.78 -6.48 25.87
C ILE A 402 27.47 -5.41 26.74
N LYS A 403 27.94 -4.30 26.14
CA LYS A 403 28.62 -3.21 26.87
C LYS A 403 27.64 -2.30 27.62
N VAL A 404 26.55 -1.91 26.96
CA VAL A 404 25.59 -0.91 27.47
C VAL A 404 24.87 -1.40 28.72
N SER A 405 24.49 -2.67 28.76
CA SER A 405 23.72 -3.26 29.86
C SER A 405 24.48 -3.42 31.19
N LEU A 406 25.77 -3.08 31.25
CA LEU A 406 26.60 -3.11 32.47
C LEU A 406 27.03 -1.72 32.98
N GLY A 407 26.49 -0.63 32.43
CA GLY A 407 26.69 0.72 33.01
C GLY A 407 28.13 1.23 32.97
N ASN A 408 28.92 0.84 31.97
CA ASN A 408 30.29 1.37 31.79
C ASN A 408 30.35 2.32 30.57
N PRO A 409 30.24 3.65 30.76
CA PRO A 409 30.07 4.63 29.68
C PRO A 409 31.38 5.01 28.94
N THR A 410 32.39 4.14 28.91
CA THR A 410 33.72 4.49 28.36
C THR A 410 34.18 3.51 27.29
N ARG A 411 33.81 3.89 26.05
CA ARG A 411 34.46 3.65 24.74
C ARG A 411 33.38 3.33 23.69
N ARG A 412 32.71 4.38 23.21
CA ARG A 412 32.17 4.39 21.85
C ARG A 412 33.36 4.17 20.90
N LEU A 413 33.58 2.93 20.48
CA LEU A 413 34.38 2.69 19.28
C LEU A 413 33.55 3.24 18.13
N SER A 414 33.90 4.44 17.68
CA SER A 414 33.34 5.08 16.50
C SER A 414 33.75 4.27 15.26
N TYR A 415 33.08 3.14 15.02
CA TYR A 415 33.03 2.54 13.70
C TYR A 415 32.07 3.39 12.87
N LYS A 416 32.61 4.40 12.19
CA LYS A 416 31.91 5.05 11.09
C LYS A 416 31.70 3.99 10.00
N VAL A 417 30.45 3.57 9.83
CA VAL A 417 29.96 2.76 8.70
C VAL A 417 30.07 3.57 7.42
#